data_AF-A0A1A7BIF9-F1
#
_entry.id   AF-A0A1A7BIF9-F1
#
_cell.length_a   1.000
_cell.length_b   1.000
_cell.length_c   1.000
_cell.angle_alpha   90.00
_cell.angle_beta   90.00
_cell.angle_gamma   90.00
#
_symmetry.space_group_name_H-M   'P 1'
#
loop_
_entity.id
_entity.type
_entity.pdbx_description
1 polymer ?
#
loop_
_entity_poly.entity_id
_entity_poly.type
_entity_poly.pdbx_seq_one_letter_code
_entity_poly.pdbx_strand_id
1 'polypeptide(L)'
;MSAHTPHELHDEFPQDAETLHRLKLTNSHFMRLAERHHEVNREIHRISAEIEAASDERLEALKRERLHLLDEIAAMLDQEREGAA
;
A
#
# COMPACT_ATOMS: atom_id res chain seq x y z
N MET A 1 13.46 4.14 -13.75
CA MET A 1 14.12 3.44 -12.63
C MET A 1 13.14 3.44 -11.48
N SER A 2 12.49 2.32 -11.21
CA SER A 2 11.62 2.21 -10.05
C SER A 2 12.51 2.24 -8.82
N ALA A 3 12.60 3.39 -8.15
CA ALA A 3 13.21 3.46 -6.82
C ALA A 3 12.49 2.42 -5.96
N HIS A 4 13.20 1.35 -5.57
CA HIS A 4 12.68 0.35 -4.65
C HIS A 4 12.40 1.08 -3.33
N THR A 5 11.17 1.55 -3.17
CA THR A 5 10.70 2.09 -1.92
C THR A 5 10.34 0.86 -1.10
N PRO A 6 10.93 0.62 0.07
CA PRO A 6 10.58 -0.56 0.88
C PRO A 6 9.09 -0.49 1.27
N HIS A 7 8.47 -1.64 1.58
CA HIS A 7 7.03 -1.75 1.88
C HIS A 7 6.13 -1.49 0.68
N GLU A 8 6.47 -2.00 -0.51
CA GLU A 8 5.49 -2.03 -1.60
C GLU A 8 4.47 -3.15 -1.36
N LEU A 9 3.28 -3.02 -1.95
CA LEU A 9 2.22 -4.05 -1.78
C LEU A 9 2.65 -5.45 -2.21
N HIS A 10 3.58 -5.57 -3.17
CA HIS A 10 4.10 -6.87 -3.60
C HIS A 10 5.06 -7.49 -2.57
N ASP A 11 5.70 -6.68 -1.74
CA ASP A 11 6.56 -7.14 -0.65
C ASP A 11 5.72 -7.59 0.56
N GLU A 12 4.63 -6.85 0.83
CA GLU A 12 3.71 -7.14 1.95
C GLU A 12 2.79 -8.34 1.66
N PHE A 13 2.42 -8.55 0.40
CA PHE A 13 1.54 -9.65 -0.03
C PHE A 13 2.15 -10.48 -1.18
N PRO A 14 3.29 -11.16 -0.95
CA PRO A 14 4.02 -11.86 -2.02
C PRO A 14 3.22 -13.05 -2.58
N GLN A 15 2.42 -13.72 -1.75
CA GLN A 15 1.57 -14.82 -2.19
C GLN A 15 0.36 -14.40 -3.03
N ASP A 16 -0.01 -13.10 -3.01
CA ASP A 16 -1.21 -12.59 -3.69
C ASP A 16 -0.87 -11.73 -4.92
N ALA A 17 0.37 -11.81 -5.43
CA ALA A 17 0.86 -10.97 -6.53
C ALA A 17 -0.04 -10.98 -7.78
N GLU A 18 -0.58 -12.15 -8.15
CA GLU A 18 -1.50 -12.27 -9.29
C GLU A 18 -2.85 -11.60 -8.98
N THR A 19 -3.39 -11.82 -7.78
CA THR A 19 -4.65 -11.23 -7.32
C THR A 19 -4.55 -9.71 -7.20
N LEU A 20 -3.45 -9.19 -6.65
CA LEU A 20 -3.13 -7.76 -6.65
C LEU A 20 -3.17 -7.18 -8.06
N HIS A 21 -2.53 -7.85 -9.03
CA HIS A 21 -2.51 -7.38 -10.41
C HIS A 21 -3.91 -7.38 -11.03
N ARG A 22 -4.67 -8.45 -10.84
CA ARG A 22 -6.05 -8.59 -11.30
C ARG A 22 -6.92 -7.46 -10.74
N LEU A 23 -6.95 -7.30 -9.42
CA LEU A 23 -7.77 -6.30 -8.73
C LEU A 23 -7.39 -4.88 -9.12
N LYS A 24 -6.10 -4.58 -9.36
CA LYS A 24 -5.68 -3.27 -9.90
C LYS A 24 -6.30 -2.95 -11.25
N LEU A 25 -6.53 -3.96 -12.10
CA LEU A 25 -7.09 -3.79 -13.44
C LEU A 25 -8.63 -3.82 -13.44
N THR A 26 -9.24 -4.60 -12.55
CA THR A 26 -10.68 -4.88 -12.59
C THR A 26 -11.47 -4.11 -11.52
N ASN A 27 -10.83 -3.68 -10.43
CA ASN A 27 -11.49 -3.04 -9.31
C ASN A 27 -10.96 -1.61 -9.09
N SER A 28 -11.77 -0.62 -9.49
CA SER A 28 -11.39 0.80 -9.36
C SER A 28 -11.17 1.24 -7.90
N HIS A 29 -11.84 0.61 -6.93
CA HIS A 29 -11.63 0.92 -5.52
C HIS A 29 -10.28 0.40 -5.05
N PHE A 30 -9.94 -0.84 -5.41
CA PHE A 30 -8.64 -1.43 -5.13
C PHE A 30 -7.50 -0.61 -5.76
N MET A 31 -7.67 -0.17 -7.00
CA MET A 31 -6.72 0.69 -7.69
C MET A 31 -6.43 1.96 -6.89
N ARG A 32 -7.48 2.66 -6.41
CA ARG A 32 -7.33 3.87 -5.57
C ARG A 32 -6.63 3.58 -4.24
N LEU A 33 -6.96 2.47 -3.58
CA LEU A 33 -6.28 2.06 -2.34
C LEU A 33 -4.80 1.79 -2.57
N ALA A 34 -4.47 1.10 -3.66
CA ALA A 34 -3.09 0.78 -4.00
C ALA A 34 -2.27 2.03 -4.39
N GLU A 35 -2.86 2.96 -5.13
CA GLU A 35 -2.26 4.26 -5.43
C GLU A 35 -2.03 5.06 -4.14
N ARG A 36 -3.05 5.15 -3.28
CA ARG A 36 -2.93 5.87 -2.00
C ARG A 36 -1.85 5.28 -1.11
N HIS A 37 -1.79 3.95 -1.01
CA HIS A 37 -0.74 3.26 -0.27
C HIS A 37 0.65 3.62 -0.82
N HIS A 38 0.82 3.60 -2.14
CA HIS A 38 2.09 3.94 -2.78
C HIS A 38 2.49 5.41 -2.52
N GLU A 39 1.55 6.34 -2.53
CA GLU A 39 1.78 7.74 -2.17
C GLU A 39 2.23 7.90 -0.72
N VAL A 40 1.49 7.32 0.23
CA VAL A 40 1.79 7.38 1.66
C VAL A 40 3.16 6.75 1.94
N ASN A 41 3.45 5.61 1.33
CA ASN A 41 4.74 4.94 1.50
C ASN A 41 5.91 5.79 0.97
N ARG A 42 5.74 6.45 -0.17
CA ARG A 42 6.73 7.41 -0.68
C ARG A 42 6.91 8.61 0.24
N GLU A 43 5.82 9.14 0.81
CA GLU A 43 5.88 10.27 1.74
C GLU A 43 6.64 9.88 3.02
N ILE A 44 6.33 8.73 3.60
CA ILE A 44 7.06 8.16 4.75
C ILE A 44 8.55 8.01 4.40
N HIS A 45 8.87 7.47 3.22
CA HIS A 45 10.26 7.26 2.82
C HIS A 45 11.01 8.59 2.65
N ARG A 46 10.38 9.63 2.06
CA ARG A 46 10.99 10.96 1.93
C ARG A 46 11.26 11.61 3.28
N ILE A 47 10.28 11.55 4.19
CA ILE A 47 10.43 12.08 5.56
C ILE A 47 11.52 11.31 6.31
N SER A 48 11.49 9.99 6.25
CA SER A 48 12.46 9.13 6.96
C SER A 48 13.89 9.24 6.42
N ALA A 49 14.04 9.59 5.14
CA ALA A 49 15.32 9.87 4.51
C ALA A 49 15.82 11.31 4.76
N GLU A 50 15.15 12.07 5.63
CA GLU A 50 15.42 13.49 5.93
C GLU A 50 15.36 14.40 4.68
N ILE A 51 14.71 13.94 3.60
CA ILE A 51 14.53 14.71 2.36
C ILE A 51 13.48 15.80 2.58
N GLU A 52 12.51 15.55 3.46
CA GLU A 52 11.41 16.47 3.78
C GLU A 52 11.34 16.66 5.30
N ALA A 53 11.38 17.92 5.76
CA ALA A 53 11.22 18.25 7.17
C ALA A 53 9.74 18.10 7.56
N ALA A 54 9.43 17.04 8.31
CA ALA A 54 8.12 16.81 8.88
C ALA A 54 8.22 16.62 10.40
N SER A 55 7.13 16.87 11.11
CA SER A 55 7.03 16.54 12.54
C SER A 55 6.91 15.03 12.74
N ASP A 56 7.39 14.55 13.88
CA ASP A 56 7.21 13.14 14.29
C ASP A 56 5.72 12.74 14.29
N GLU A 57 4.83 13.65 14.69
CA GLU A 57 3.38 13.42 14.64
C GLU A 57 2.86 13.16 13.22
N ARG A 58 3.37 13.88 12.22
CA ARG A 58 2.99 13.69 10.81
C ARG A 58 3.48 12.33 10.32
N LEU A 59 4.71 11.95 10.65
CA LEU A 59 5.25 10.64 10.29
C LEU A 59 4.44 9.49 10.92
N GLU A 60 4.07 9.61 12.19
CA GLU A 60 3.24 8.62 12.87
C GLU A 60 1.81 8.55 12.29
N ALA A 61 1.22 9.68 11.92
CA ALA A 61 -0.07 9.69 11.22
C ALA A 61 0.00 8.96 9.87
N LEU A 62 1.06 9.19 9.09
CA LEU A 62 1.26 8.49 7.81
C LEU A 62 1.47 6.99 8.00
N LYS A 63 2.24 6.56 9.01
CA LYS A 63 2.42 5.14 9.32
C LYS A 63 1.10 4.45 9.68
N ARG A 64 0.25 5.12 10.46
CA ARG A 64 -1.10 4.63 10.80
C ARG A 64 -1.98 4.54 9.57
N GLU A 65 -1.92 5.54 8.69
CA GLU A 65 -2.65 5.53 7.42
C GLU A 65 -2.19 4.37 6.52
N ARG A 66 -0.88 4.13 6.42
CA ARG A 66 -0.33 2.98 5.67
C ARG A 66 -0.86 1.65 6.20
N LEU A 67 -0.87 1.49 7.53
CA LEU A 67 -1.41 0.27 8.15
C LEU A 67 -2.89 0.08 7.82
N HIS A 68 -3.70 1.13 7.93
CA HIS A 68 -5.12 1.06 7.60
C HIS A 68 -5.36 0.66 6.13
N LEU A 69 -4.57 1.22 5.20
CA LEU A 69 -4.65 0.87 3.78
C LEU A 69 -4.26 -0.60 3.53
N LEU A 70 -3.27 -1.12 4.24
CA LEU A 70 -2.89 -2.53 4.17
C LEU A 70 -4.02 -3.43 4.68
N ASP A 71 -4.68 -3.06 5.77
CA ASP A 71 -5.82 -3.81 6.32
C ASP A 71 -6.99 -3.86 5.32
N GLU A 72 -7.34 -2.72 4.69
CA GLU A 72 -8.38 -2.66 3.66
C GLU A 72 -8.02 -3.51 2.43
N ILE A 73 -6.77 -3.43 1.97
CA ILE A 73 -6.26 -4.23 0.84
C ILE A 73 -6.32 -5.72 1.17
N ALA A 74 -5.88 -6.12 2.37
CA ALA A 74 -5.92 -7.51 2.83
C ALA A 74 -7.36 -8.04 2.86
N ALA A 75 -8.30 -7.26 3.39
CA ALA A 75 -9.71 -7.63 3.38
C ALA A 75 -10.24 -7.86 1.96
N MET A 76 -9.90 -6.99 1.00
CA MET A 76 -10.30 -7.19 -0.40
C MET A 76 -9.65 -8.42 -1.04
N LEU A 77 -8.39 -8.71 -0.71
CA LEU A 77 -7.69 -9.91 -1.18
C LEU A 77 -8.34 -11.19 -0.64
N ASP A 78 -8.70 -11.21 0.64
CA ASP A 78 -9.40 -12.34 1.26
C ASP A 78 -10.77 -12.56 0.62
N GLN A 79 -11.54 -11.48 0.37
CA GLN A 79 -12.82 -11.58 -0.32
C GLN A 79 -12.70 -12.12 -1.76
N GLU A 80 -11.68 -11.70 -2.51
CA GLU A 80 -11.43 -12.22 -3.86
C GLU A 80 -11.02 -13.70 -3.83
N ARG A 81 -10.24 -14.12 -2.83
CA ARG A 81 -9.86 -15.54 -2.62
C ARG A 81 -11.05 -16.41 -2.25
N GLU A 82 -11.92 -15.93 -1.36
CA GLU A 82 -13.14 -16.65 -0.96
C GLU A 82 -14.15 -16.75 -2.10
N GLY A 83 -14.28 -15.72 -2.93
CA GLY A 83 -15.16 -15.73 -4.11
C GLY A 83 -14.65 -16.59 -5.27
N ALA A 84 -13.36 -16.91 -5.29
CA ALA A 84 -12.73 -17.78 -6.29
C ALA A 84 -12.76 -19.28 -5.90
N ALA A 85 -13.23 -19.63 -4.70
CA ALA A 85 -13.36 -20.99 -4.18
C ALA A 85 -14.75 -21.59 -4.46
#